data_AF-A0A0D0BW60-F1
#
_entry.id   AF-A0A0D0BW60-F1
#
_cell.length_a   1.000
_cell.length_b   1.000
_cell.length_c   1.000
_cell.angle_alpha   90.00
_cell.angle_beta   90.00
_cell.angle_gamma   90.00
#
_symmetry.space_group_name_H-M   'P 1'
#
loop_
_entity.id
_entity.type
_entity.pdbx_description
1 polymer ?
#
loop_
_entity_poly.entity_id
_entity_poly.type
_entity_poly.pdbx_seq_one_letter_code
_entity_poly.pdbx_strand_id
1 'polypeptide(L)'
;KCHGWLILQYDKFRQPYIQCSNYALITDHAHLLLHNLQEFDINYLHALLDNDHATFLRIEQSAKGLGLRPLAPCTFACSPCEQKQVCHKYTLLQHYCYGY
;
A
#
# COMPACT_ATOMS: atom_id res chain seq x y z
N LYS A 1 -17.74 10.06 -6.69
CA LYS A 1 -16.44 10.33 -6.01
C LYS A 1 -16.67 10.21 -4.50
N CYS A 2 -15.78 9.54 -3.79
CA CYS A 2 -15.85 9.37 -2.34
C CYS A 2 -15.07 10.49 -1.63
N HIS A 3 -15.56 10.96 -0.47
CA HIS A 3 -14.89 11.96 0.38
C HIS A 3 -14.38 11.36 1.71
N GLY A 4 -14.45 10.03 1.86
CA GLY A 4 -13.94 9.36 3.05
C GLY A 4 -12.40 9.29 3.04
N TRP A 5 -11.81 9.20 4.22
CA TRP A 5 -10.38 8.94 4.39
C TRP A 5 -10.10 7.44 4.47
N LEU A 6 -8.85 7.06 4.26
CA LEU A 6 -8.39 5.68 4.38
C LEU A 6 -7.96 5.40 5.82
N ILE A 7 -8.35 4.26 6.36
CA ILE A 7 -8.08 3.84 7.73
C ILE A 7 -7.41 2.47 7.68
N LEU A 8 -6.23 2.35 8.30
CA LEU A 8 -5.59 1.06 8.57
C LEU A 8 -6.22 0.43 9.82
N GLN A 9 -6.67 -0.81 9.70
CA GLN A 9 -7.29 -1.56 10.79
C GLN A 9 -6.75 -2.99 10.83
N TYR A 10 -7.11 -3.70 11.89
CA TYR A 10 -6.75 -5.10 12.11
C TYR A 10 -8.01 -5.93 12.33
N ASP A 11 -8.08 -7.08 11.69
CA ASP A 11 -9.20 -8.00 11.88
C ASP A 11 -9.06 -8.79 13.19
N LYS A 12 -10.01 -9.70 13.45
CA LYS A 12 -10.00 -10.58 14.62
C LYS A 12 -8.77 -11.52 14.70
N PHE A 13 -8.07 -11.71 13.59
CA PHE A 13 -6.85 -12.51 13.46
C PHE A 13 -5.58 -11.64 13.42
N ARG A 14 -5.69 -10.35 13.76
CA ARG A 14 -4.62 -9.34 13.69
C ARG A 14 -4.03 -9.15 12.30
N GLN A 15 -4.81 -9.44 11.26
CA GLN A 15 -4.41 -9.23 9.89
C GLN A 15 -4.72 -7.78 9.49
N PRO A 16 -3.74 -7.02 8.98
CA PRO A 16 -3.92 -5.64 8.60
C PRO A 16 -4.78 -5.52 7.33
N TYR A 17 -5.68 -4.54 7.31
CA TYR A 17 -6.49 -4.18 6.16
C TYR A 17 -6.72 -2.66 6.11
N ILE A 18 -6.92 -2.11 4.92
CA ILE A 18 -7.26 -0.70 4.73
C ILE A 18 -8.71 -0.60 4.29
N GLN A 19 -9.49 0.27 4.92
CA GLN A 19 -10.85 0.57 4.49
C GLN A 19 -11.09 2.07 4.37
N CYS A 20 -12.06 2.44 3.54
CA CYS A 20 -12.61 3.79 3.54
C CYS A 20 -13.42 4.04 4.83
N SER A 21 -13.33 5.25 5.39
CA SER A 21 -14.13 5.69 6.55
C SER A 21 -15.63 5.59 6.32
N ASN A 22 -16.07 5.70 5.06
CA ASN A 22 -17.47 5.64 4.67
C ASN A 22 -17.91 4.21 4.29
N TYR A 23 -17.04 3.21 4.46
CA TYR A 23 -17.40 1.83 4.25
C TYR A 23 -18.51 1.42 5.24
N ALA A 24 -19.66 1.04 4.71
CA ALA A 24 -20.74 0.44 5.48
C ALA A 24 -21.27 -0.80 4.77
N LEU A 25 -21.39 -1.90 5.51
CA LEU A 25 -21.83 -3.21 5.02
C LEU A 25 -23.22 -3.20 4.36
N ILE A 26 -24.04 -2.20 4.68
CA ILE A 26 -25.46 -2.11 4.28
C ILE A 26 -25.64 -1.21 3.05
N THR A 27 -24.67 -0.34 2.74
CA THR A 27 -24.80 0.62 1.63
C THR A 27 -24.13 0.08 0.38
N ASP A 28 -24.89 0.02 -0.72
CA ASP A 28 -24.54 -0.49 -2.05
C ASP A 28 -23.48 0.35 -2.81
N HIS A 29 -22.79 1.25 -2.10
CA HIS A 29 -21.72 2.05 -2.67
C HIS A 29 -20.42 1.28 -2.54
N ALA A 30 -19.80 0.94 -3.67
CA ALA A 30 -18.50 0.29 -3.72
C ALA A 30 -17.41 1.21 -3.11
N HIS A 31 -17.22 1.08 -1.79
CA HIS A 31 -16.15 1.72 -1.04
C HIS A 31 -14.90 0.85 -1.03
N LEU A 32 -13.72 1.47 -0.93
CA LEU A 32 -12.46 0.74 -0.91
C LEU A 32 -12.33 -0.12 0.35
N LEU A 33 -11.99 -1.40 0.13
CA LEU A 33 -11.59 -2.35 1.16
C LEU A 33 -10.43 -3.20 0.59
N LEU A 34 -9.26 -3.08 1.20
CA LEU A 34 -8.03 -3.78 0.80
C LEU A 34 -7.58 -4.71 1.92
N HIS A 35 -7.51 -6.00 1.62
CA HIS A 35 -7.03 -7.04 2.53
C HIS A 35 -5.64 -7.54 2.11
N ASN A 36 -5.14 -8.53 2.84
CA ASN A 36 -3.88 -9.24 2.59
C ASN A 36 -2.67 -8.31 2.58
N LEU A 37 -2.62 -7.39 3.55
CA LEU A 37 -1.52 -6.44 3.67
C LEU A 37 -0.34 -6.99 4.47
N GLN A 38 -0.32 -8.29 4.83
CA GLN A 38 0.72 -8.88 5.69
C GLN A 38 2.13 -8.78 5.11
N GLU A 39 2.23 -8.82 3.78
CA GLU A 39 3.49 -8.77 3.06
C GLU A 39 4.02 -7.34 2.91
N PHE A 40 3.24 -6.33 3.30
CA PHE A 40 3.62 -4.93 3.22
C PHE A 40 4.19 -4.44 4.55
N ASP A 41 5.05 -3.42 4.47
CA ASP A 41 5.52 -2.71 5.66
C ASP A 41 4.36 -1.92 6.27
N ILE A 42 3.75 -2.47 7.33
CA ILE A 42 2.61 -1.88 8.01
C ILE A 42 2.97 -0.56 8.70
N ASN A 43 4.20 -0.41 9.19
CA ASN A 43 4.64 0.85 9.80
C ASN A 43 4.73 1.95 8.75
N TYR A 44 5.20 1.60 7.55
CA TYR A 44 5.20 2.51 6.41
C TYR A 44 3.77 2.90 6.01
N LEU A 45 2.87 1.93 5.87
CA LEU A 45 1.46 2.20 5.52
C LEU A 45 0.77 3.08 6.57
N HIS A 46 0.99 2.81 7.85
CA HIS A 46 0.45 3.62 8.95
C HIS A 46 0.97 5.05 8.88
N ALA A 47 2.28 5.24 8.75
CA ALA A 47 2.89 6.56 8.65
C ALA A 47 2.40 7.34 7.41
N LEU A 48 2.19 6.64 6.30
CA LEU A 48 1.67 7.25 5.07
C LEU A 48 0.23 7.74 5.24
N LEU A 49 -0.64 6.93 5.86
CA LEU A 49 -2.05 7.26 6.06
C LEU A 49 -2.26 8.35 7.12
N ASP A 50 -1.42 8.39 8.15
CA ASP A 50 -1.45 9.41 9.19
C ASP A 50 -0.75 10.71 8.81
N ASN A 51 -0.17 10.79 7.60
CA ASN A 51 0.69 11.89 7.17
C ASN A 51 1.88 12.14 8.12
N ASP A 52 2.41 11.08 8.76
CA ASP A 52 3.65 11.16 9.54
C ASP A 52 4.87 11.22 8.59
N HIS A 53 5.15 12.44 8.14
CA HIS A 53 6.24 12.74 7.22
C HIS A 53 7.61 12.34 7.75
N ALA A 54 7.84 12.45 9.06
CA ALA A 54 9.12 12.10 9.65
C ALA A 54 9.37 10.59 9.53
N THR A 55 8.35 9.78 9.82
CA THR A 55 8.48 8.32 9.79
C THR A 55 8.55 7.78 8.37
N PHE A 56 7.64 8.17 7.46
CA PHE A 56 7.67 7.59 6.11
C PHE A 56 8.92 8.02 5.33
N LEU A 57 9.37 9.28 5.47
CA LEU A 57 10.61 9.73 4.81
C LEU A 57 11.84 9.00 5.35
N ARG A 58 11.91 8.71 6.65
CA ARG A 58 13.01 7.92 7.23
C ARG A 58 13.04 6.52 6.65
N ILE A 59 11.87 5.88 6.52
CA ILE A 59 11.75 4.55 5.92
C ILE A 59 12.18 4.59 4.45
N GLU A 60 11.71 5.56 3.66
CA GLU A 60 12.10 5.74 2.26
C GLU A 60 13.60 6.00 2.09
N GLN A 61 14.21 6.79 2.97
CA GLN A 61 15.66 7.04 2.96
C GLN A 61 16.45 5.77 3.25
N SER A 62 16.01 4.97 4.22
CA SER A 62 16.62 3.67 4.54
C SER A 62 16.50 2.71 3.36
N ALA A 63 15.30 2.58 2.79
CA ALA A 63 15.04 1.78 1.60
C ALA A 63 15.92 2.23 0.41
N LYS A 64 16.07 3.54 0.21
CA LYS A 64 16.96 4.10 -0.81
C LYS A 64 18.42 3.69 -0.60
N GLY A 65 18.89 3.63 0.64
CA GLY A 65 20.23 3.12 0.97
C GLY A 65 20.42 1.65 0.57
N LEU A 66 19.35 0.86 0.57
CA LEU A 66 19.31 -0.53 0.14
C LEU A 66 19.06 -0.71 -1.38
N GLY A 67 18.98 0.39 -2.13
CA GLY A 67 18.64 0.36 -3.56
C GLY A 67 17.15 0.15 -3.85
N LEU A 68 16.31 0.09 -2.81
CA LEU A 68 14.85 0.01 -2.90
C LEU A 68 14.31 1.44 -3.03
N ARG A 69 13.99 1.86 -4.25
CA ARG A 69 13.55 3.23 -4.55
C ARG A 69 12.20 3.14 -5.25
N PRO A 70 11.22 4.02 -4.94
CA PRO A 70 10.06 4.18 -5.79
C PRO A 70 10.55 4.42 -7.23
N LEU A 71 10.12 3.56 -8.16
CA LEU A 71 10.47 3.65 -9.57
C LEU A 71 9.69 4.80 -10.21
N ALA A 72 10.10 6.03 -9.88
CA ALA A 72 9.39 7.27 -10.18
C ALA A 72 7.98 7.33 -9.57
N PRO A 73 7.40 8.53 -9.38
CA PRO A 73 5.97 8.66 -9.14
C PRO A 73 5.22 8.01 -10.32
N CYS A 74 4.62 6.85 -10.06
CA CYS A 74 3.76 6.20 -11.03
C CYS A 74 2.42 6.93 -11.01
N THR A 75 2.16 7.75 -12.03
CA THR A 75 0.87 8.41 -12.23
C THR A 75 -0.18 7.46 -12.82
N PHE A 76 0.20 6.20 -13.07
CA PHE A 76 -0.64 5.18 -13.69
C PHE A 76 -1.34 4.35 -12.62
N ALA A 77 -2.58 4.72 -12.32
CA ALA A 77 -3.47 3.95 -11.47
C ALA A 77 -4.19 2.87 -12.30
N CYS A 78 -3.74 1.63 -12.19
CA CYS A 78 -4.34 0.46 -12.81
C CYS A 78 -4.35 -0.70 -11.82
N SER A 79 -5.06 -1.79 -12.14
CA SER A 79 -5.03 -2.99 -11.31
C SER A 79 -3.60 -3.56 -11.21
N PRO A 80 -3.23 -4.26 -10.12
CA PRO A 80 -1.90 -4.86 -9.99
C PRO A 80 -1.51 -5.77 -11.16
N CYS A 81 -2.48 -6.45 -11.78
CA CYS A 81 -2.27 -7.26 -12.98
C CYS A 81 -1.90 -6.42 -14.21
N GLU A 82 -2.57 -5.29 -14.42
CA GLU A 82 -2.28 -4.35 -15.51
C GLU A 82 -0.96 -3.60 -15.27
N GLN A 83 -0.68 -3.21 -14.01
CA GLN A 83 0.59 -2.57 -13.67
C GLN A 83 1.79 -3.49 -13.94
N LYS A 84 1.65 -4.80 -13.71
CA LYS A 84 2.68 -5.81 -14.08
C LYS A 84 2.97 -5.84 -15.57
N GLN A 85 1.97 -5.60 -16.42
CA GLN A 85 2.14 -5.62 -17.88
C GLN A 85 2.74 -4.33 -18.42
N VAL A 86 2.44 -3.19 -17.79
CA VAL A 86 2.82 -1.85 -18.30
C VAL A 86 4.15 -1.37 -17.72
N CYS A 87 4.45 -1.73 -16.47
CA CYS A 87 5.70 -1.33 -15.84
C CYS A 87 6.84 -2.27 -16.27
N HIS A 88 7.66 -1.81 -17.22
CA HIS A 88 8.85 -2.54 -17.70
C HIS A 88 9.86 -2.94 -16.61
N LYS A 89 9.71 -2.41 -15.38
CA LYS A 89 10.58 -2.68 -14.23
C LYS A 89 9.92 -3.46 -13.09
N TYR A 90 8.71 -4.02 -13.29
CA TYR A 90 8.05 -4.85 -12.26
C TYR A 90 8.92 -6.06 -11.86
N THR A 91 9.77 -6.54 -12.75
CA THR A 91 10.67 -7.68 -12.56
C THR A 91 11.82 -7.43 -11.57
N LEU A 92 12.18 -6.18 -11.27
CA LEU A 92 13.31 -5.88 -10.36
C LEU A 92 13.00 -6.09 -8.87
N LEU A 93 11.72 -6.27 -8.50
CA LEU A 93 11.32 -6.62 -7.13
C LEU A 93 11.02 -8.12 -6.94
N GLN A 94 10.89 -8.91 -8.01
CA GLN A 94 10.74 -10.36 -7.87
C GLN A 94 12.03 -11.07 -7.45
N HIS A 95 13.20 -10.45 -7.65
CA HIS A 95 14.48 -11.02 -7.20
C HIS A 95 14.80 -10.77 -5.72
N TYR A 96 13.98 -10.01 -4.99
CA TYR A 96 14.21 -9.72 -3.56
C TYR A 96 13.06 -10.16 -2.64
N CYS A 97 12.00 -10.78 -3.18
CA CYS A 97 10.96 -11.45 -2.40
C CYS A 97 11.14 -12.98 -2.30
N TYR A 98 12.28 -13.53 -2.74
CA TYR A 98 12.66 -14.93 -2.48
C TYR A 98 13.89 -14.99 -1.58
N GLY A 99 13.64 -15.32 -0.32
CA GLY A 99 14.60 -15.46 0.78
C GLY A 99 13.82 -15.19 2.06
N TYR A 100 12.97 -16.11 2.53
CA TYR A 100 13.19 -17.55 2.74
C TYR A 100 11.95 -18.38 2.42
#